data_AF-A0A6L9G8G2-F1
#
_entry.id   AF-A0A6L9G8G2-F1
#
_cell.length_a   1.000
_cell.length_b   1.000
_cell.length_c   1.000
_cell.angle_alpha   90.00
_cell.angle_beta   90.00
_cell.angle_gamma   90.00
#
_symmetry.space_group_name_H-M   'P 1'
#
loop_
_entity.id
_entity.type
_entity.pdbx_description
1 polymer ?
#
loop_
_entity_poly.entity_id
_entity_poly.type
_entity_poly.pdbx_seq_one_letter_code
_entity_poly.pdbx_strand_id
1 'polypeptide(L)'
;MTTQKLDTSVRAIRHWLARSVKSLGNHSDRLNAINVFPVADGDTGSNLYLTARAGHDAVSKLESDDIGGFLEVAARAAMESARGNSGTLLAVFLSGLSEPWQGQERLTAPLLALGLERAKVRSWSALSEPVEGTMLSVINALALAAASTLMHLKVDKDSRAALDTLLTQMTQAARLAVKGTESTLPSLVKAGVVDAGAVGMLVIVDELCAAIRNQRTDFDAYESFHGYSVQDPHVHFDFEEIEGVEVMCTVALDALGAATLRGQLDALGDSVIMSPVNQLEEDTYRWRVHVHVEDPEAALALIRKQGNPVNISVTDLCIHDG
;
A
#
# COMPACT_ATOMS: atom_id res chain seq x y z
N MET A 1 31.99 -7.18 -15.27
CA MET A 1 30.94 -6.79 -14.31
C MET A 1 30.65 -7.99 -13.43
N THR A 2 31.04 -7.93 -12.17
CA THR A 2 30.76 -9.00 -11.19
C THR A 2 29.25 -9.12 -11.09
N THR A 3 28.67 -10.24 -11.55
CA THR A 3 27.24 -10.50 -11.42
C THR A 3 26.91 -10.56 -9.93
N GLN A 4 26.46 -9.43 -9.37
CA GLN A 4 26.10 -9.33 -7.98
C GLN A 4 24.95 -10.32 -7.74
N LYS A 5 25.16 -11.27 -6.84
CA LYS A 5 24.24 -12.41 -6.66
C LYS A 5 22.93 -11.87 -6.06
N LEU A 6 21.83 -11.95 -6.81
CA LEU A 6 20.50 -11.62 -6.29
C LEU A 6 20.19 -12.48 -5.06
N ASP A 7 19.69 -11.84 -4.01
CA ASP A 7 19.11 -12.50 -2.85
C ASP A 7 17.61 -12.64 -3.05
N THR A 8 17.13 -13.88 -2.99
CA THR A 8 15.75 -14.25 -3.29
C THR A 8 15.08 -14.95 -2.11
N SER A 9 15.72 -14.95 -0.94
CA SER A 9 15.26 -15.66 0.27
C SER A 9 14.46 -14.76 1.20
N VAL A 10 13.97 -15.29 2.32
CA VAL A 10 13.35 -14.51 3.42
C VAL A 10 14.26 -13.38 3.89
N ARG A 11 15.59 -13.55 3.83
CA ARG A 11 16.54 -12.48 4.18
C ARG A 11 16.35 -11.24 3.31
N ALA A 12 16.09 -11.41 2.01
CA ALA A 12 15.82 -10.29 1.11
C ALA A 12 14.50 -9.59 1.47
N ILE A 13 13.44 -10.35 1.82
CA ILE A 13 12.15 -9.80 2.25
C ILE A 13 12.27 -9.05 3.58
N ARG A 14 13.01 -9.60 4.55
CA ARG A 14 13.33 -8.91 5.81
C ARG A 14 14.08 -7.60 5.58
N HIS A 15 15.10 -7.63 4.73
CA HIS A 15 15.84 -6.43 4.36
C HIS A 15 14.96 -5.42 3.65
N TRP A 16 14.08 -5.86 2.75
CA TRP A 16 13.12 -5.00 2.08
C TRP A 16 12.21 -4.29 3.09
N LEU A 17 11.58 -5.01 4.02
CA LEU A 17 10.72 -4.40 5.03
C LEU A 17 11.47 -3.38 5.89
N ALA A 18 12.67 -3.73 6.37
CA ALA A 18 13.49 -2.82 7.17
C ALA A 18 13.91 -1.56 6.39
N ARG A 19 14.26 -1.72 5.11
CA ARG A 19 14.63 -0.60 4.24
C ARG A 19 13.43 0.28 3.90
N SER A 20 12.27 -0.30 3.63
CA SER A 20 11.02 0.43 3.40
C SER A 20 10.65 1.29 4.60
N VAL A 21 10.76 0.78 5.84
CA VAL A 21 10.51 1.57 7.05
C VAL A 21 11.46 2.77 7.13
N LYS A 22 12.75 2.56 6.89
CA LYS A 22 13.74 3.65 6.91
C LYS A 22 13.45 4.69 5.84
N SER A 23 13.19 4.27 4.61
CA SER A 23 12.99 5.16 3.48
C SER A 23 11.66 5.91 3.58
N LEU A 24 10.57 5.24 3.97
CA LEU A 24 9.30 5.92 4.27
C LEU A 24 9.45 6.93 5.42
N GLY A 25 10.22 6.61 6.47
CA GLY A 25 10.51 7.57 7.53
C GLY A 25 11.25 8.81 7.01
N ASN A 26 12.24 8.64 6.14
CA ASN A 26 12.98 9.75 5.52
C ASN A 26 12.13 10.58 4.53
N HIS A 27 11.13 9.95 3.91
CA HIS A 27 10.26 10.58 2.93
C HIS A 27 8.93 11.08 3.54
N SER A 28 8.65 10.78 4.81
CA SER A 28 7.36 11.04 5.45
C SER A 28 6.91 12.48 5.30
N ASP A 29 7.77 13.45 5.65
CA ASP A 29 7.42 14.87 5.59
C ASP A 29 7.15 15.34 4.16
N ARG A 30 7.92 14.84 3.18
CA ARG A 30 7.71 15.15 1.75
C ARG A 30 6.44 14.53 1.20
N LEU A 31 6.09 13.32 1.63
CA LEU A 31 4.83 12.66 1.26
C LEU A 31 3.64 13.41 1.85
N ASN A 32 3.75 13.83 3.12
CA ASN A 32 2.77 14.67 3.79
C ASN A 32 2.60 16.02 3.07
N ALA A 33 3.70 16.64 2.62
CA ALA A 33 3.71 17.92 1.93
C ALA A 33 2.80 17.95 0.69
N ILE A 34 2.76 16.86 -0.08
CA ILE A 34 2.00 16.72 -1.32
C ILE A 34 0.67 15.96 -1.15
N ASN A 35 0.27 15.66 0.09
CA ASN A 35 -0.98 14.94 0.35
C ASN A 35 -2.19 15.85 0.15
N VAL A 36 -2.82 15.76 -1.02
CA VAL A 36 -3.98 16.58 -1.42
C VAL A 36 -5.17 15.75 -1.89
N PHE A 37 -5.12 14.42 -1.74
CA PHE A 37 -6.18 13.50 -2.15
C PHE A 37 -6.21 12.23 -1.29
N PRO A 38 -7.40 11.70 -0.91
CA PRO A 38 -8.72 12.32 -1.10
C PRO A 38 -8.95 13.51 -0.17
N VAL A 39 -8.22 13.56 0.94
CA VAL A 39 -8.25 14.61 1.96
C VAL A 39 -6.85 15.22 2.06
N ALA A 40 -6.76 16.55 2.19
CA ALA A 40 -5.50 17.29 2.28
C ALA A 40 -4.99 17.43 3.73
N ASP A 41 -4.99 16.32 4.47
CA ASP A 41 -4.70 16.27 5.92
C ASP A 41 -3.20 16.18 6.25
N GLY A 42 -2.34 16.07 5.22
CA GLY A 42 -0.90 16.01 5.42
C GLY A 42 -0.42 14.77 6.18
N ASP A 43 -1.11 13.64 6.11
CA ASP A 43 -0.76 12.46 6.92
C ASP A 43 -0.21 11.23 6.16
N THR A 44 -0.28 11.21 4.82
CA THR A 44 0.00 10.02 4.00
C THR A 44 1.36 9.38 4.29
N GLY A 45 2.42 10.17 4.41
CA GLY A 45 3.75 9.69 4.75
C GLY A 45 3.83 9.05 6.14
N SER A 46 3.18 9.68 7.12
CA SER A 46 3.12 9.17 8.49
C SER A 46 2.33 7.86 8.57
N ASN A 47 1.19 7.78 7.87
CA ASN A 47 0.35 6.59 7.79
C ASN A 47 1.07 5.41 7.14
N LEU A 48 1.79 5.63 6.03
CA LEU A 48 2.62 4.61 5.39
C LEU A 48 3.77 4.14 6.29
N TYR A 49 4.50 5.08 6.89
CA TYR A 49 5.63 4.77 7.77
C TYR A 49 5.21 3.92 8.97
N LEU A 50 4.16 4.34 9.69
CA LEU A 50 3.69 3.66 10.89
C LEU A 50 3.15 2.25 10.57
N THR A 51 2.44 2.12 9.45
CA THR A 51 1.91 0.83 8.98
C THR A 51 3.03 -0.12 8.57
N ALA A 52 4.01 0.36 7.77
CA ALA A 52 5.17 -0.43 7.39
C ALA A 52 6.00 -0.88 8.60
N ARG A 53 6.16 0.01 9.60
CA ARG A 53 6.89 -0.28 10.84
C ARG A 53 6.24 -1.40 11.63
N ALA A 54 4.91 -1.37 11.79
CA ALA A 54 4.18 -2.42 12.48
C ALA A 54 4.42 -3.80 11.83
N GLY A 55 4.37 -3.87 10.50
CA GLY A 55 4.67 -5.10 9.77
C GLY A 55 6.11 -5.58 9.93
N HIS A 56 7.09 -4.68 9.81
CA HIS A 56 8.51 -4.99 10.04
C HIS A 56 8.76 -5.52 11.46
N ASP A 57 8.24 -4.85 12.48
CA ASP A 57 8.53 -5.16 13.88
C ASP A 57 8.01 -6.55 14.25
N ALA A 58 6.83 -6.92 13.74
CA ALA A 58 6.21 -8.23 13.95
C ALA A 58 7.06 -9.41 13.45
N VAL A 59 7.87 -9.20 12.42
CA VAL A 59 8.71 -10.25 11.82
C VAL A 59 10.19 -10.10 12.12
N SER A 60 10.60 -9.02 12.80
CA SER A 60 12.00 -8.66 13.07
C SER A 60 12.83 -9.78 13.69
N LYS A 61 12.21 -10.62 14.54
CA LYS A 61 12.81 -11.79 15.22
C LYS A 61 12.23 -13.13 14.79
N LEU A 62 11.36 -13.14 13.77
CA LEU A 62 10.75 -14.36 13.25
C LEU A 62 11.75 -15.11 12.38
N GLU A 63 12.06 -16.36 12.70
CA GLU A 63 12.84 -17.23 11.83
C GLU A 63 11.89 -18.05 10.94
N SER A 64 12.11 -18.01 9.63
CA SER A 64 11.34 -18.72 8.62
C SER A 64 12.15 -18.80 7.33
N ASP A 65 11.99 -19.89 6.58
CA ASP A 65 12.45 -19.99 5.19
C ASP A 65 11.30 -19.77 4.20
N ASP A 66 10.04 -19.81 4.65
CA ASP A 66 8.86 -19.51 3.85
C ASP A 66 8.69 -17.99 3.68
N ILE A 67 8.90 -17.49 2.46
CA ILE A 67 8.78 -16.07 2.13
C ILE A 67 7.32 -15.58 2.19
N GLY A 68 6.35 -16.43 1.85
CA GLY A 68 4.93 -16.09 1.90
C GLY A 68 4.42 -16.05 3.33
N GLY A 69 4.68 -17.11 4.09
CA GLY A 69 4.33 -17.17 5.52
C GLY A 69 5.00 -16.06 6.33
N PHE A 70 6.25 -15.72 6.01
CA PHE A 70 6.94 -14.57 6.63
C PHE A 70 6.25 -13.24 6.28
N LEU A 71 5.94 -13.01 5.01
CA LEU A 71 5.29 -11.76 4.58
C LEU A 71 3.85 -11.66 5.08
N GLU A 72 3.12 -12.77 5.21
CA GLU A 72 1.76 -12.79 5.75
C GLU A 72 1.73 -12.31 7.22
N VAL A 73 2.69 -12.72 8.04
CA VAL A 73 2.79 -12.24 9.43
C VAL A 73 3.02 -10.73 9.46
N ALA A 74 3.90 -10.20 8.59
CA ALA A 74 4.13 -8.77 8.46
C ALA A 74 2.87 -8.04 7.97
N ALA A 75 2.21 -8.56 6.94
CA ALA A 75 1.03 -7.96 6.34
C ALA A 75 -0.16 -7.92 7.32
N ARG A 76 -0.35 -8.98 8.11
CA ARG A 76 -1.37 -9.01 9.18
C ARG A 76 -1.12 -7.94 10.23
N ALA A 77 0.11 -7.82 10.74
CA ALA A 77 0.45 -6.81 11.73
C ALA A 77 0.32 -5.39 11.18
N ALA A 78 0.71 -5.18 9.91
CA ALA A 78 0.48 -3.94 9.20
C ALA A 78 -1.03 -3.62 9.10
N MET A 79 -1.86 -4.61 8.76
CA MET A 79 -3.32 -4.44 8.64
C MET A 79 -3.99 -4.09 9.98
N GLU A 80 -3.59 -4.76 11.07
CA GLU A 80 -4.12 -4.51 12.41
C GLU A 80 -3.73 -3.12 12.94
N SER A 81 -2.58 -2.61 12.50
CA SER A 81 -2.06 -1.30 12.91
C SER A 81 -2.25 -0.21 11.85
N ALA A 82 -2.94 -0.53 10.75
CA ALA A 82 -3.09 0.36 9.61
C ALA A 82 -3.82 1.64 10.03
N ARG A 83 -3.29 2.77 9.55
CA ARG A 83 -3.84 4.11 9.74
C ARG A 83 -4.12 4.72 8.38
N GLY A 84 -5.22 5.46 8.23
CA GLY A 84 -5.52 6.07 6.96
C GLY A 84 -5.86 5.07 5.86
N ASN A 85 -6.30 5.63 4.74
CA ASN A 85 -6.50 4.88 3.51
C ASN A 85 -5.16 4.35 2.96
N SER A 86 -4.12 5.17 2.99
CA SER A 86 -2.79 4.83 2.45
C SER A 86 -2.12 3.69 3.21
N GLY A 87 -2.18 3.70 4.55
CA GLY A 87 -1.68 2.59 5.37
C GLY A 87 -2.50 1.32 5.18
N THR A 88 -3.83 1.43 5.17
CA THR A 88 -4.71 0.26 4.93
C THR A 88 -4.44 -0.37 3.57
N LEU A 89 -4.32 0.42 2.50
CA LEU A 89 -4.06 -0.08 1.17
C LEU A 89 -2.65 -0.70 1.04
N LEU A 90 -1.64 -0.16 1.72
CA LEU A 90 -0.33 -0.79 1.84
C LEU A 90 -0.44 -2.19 2.47
N ALA A 91 -1.18 -2.31 3.57
CA ALA A 91 -1.39 -3.62 4.21
C ALA A 91 -2.13 -4.60 3.28
N VAL A 92 -3.13 -4.14 2.53
CA VAL A 92 -3.83 -4.95 1.51
C VAL A 92 -2.85 -5.44 0.44
N PHE A 93 -1.97 -4.56 -0.04
CA PHE A 93 -0.95 -4.88 -1.03
C PHE A 93 0.01 -5.97 -0.52
N LEU A 94 0.54 -5.82 0.70
CA LEU A 94 1.43 -6.81 1.32
C LEU A 94 0.74 -8.17 1.49
N SER A 95 -0.53 -8.19 1.94
CA SER A 95 -1.31 -9.42 2.05
C SER A 95 -1.55 -10.08 0.70
N GLY A 96 -1.76 -9.28 -0.36
CA GLY A 96 -1.91 -9.82 -1.71
C GLY A 96 -0.63 -10.41 -2.29
N LEU A 97 0.53 -9.84 -1.96
CA LEU A 97 1.82 -10.43 -2.31
C LEU A 97 2.06 -11.77 -1.59
N SER A 98 1.74 -11.85 -0.30
CA SER A 98 2.07 -13.03 0.52
C SER A 98 1.31 -14.28 0.11
N GLU A 99 0.06 -14.15 -0.36
CA GLU A 99 -0.80 -15.29 -0.70
C GLU A 99 -0.19 -16.29 -1.71
N PRO A 100 0.21 -15.88 -2.92
CA PRO A 100 0.82 -16.82 -3.86
C PRO A 100 2.24 -17.26 -3.47
N TRP A 101 2.86 -16.58 -2.50
CA TRP A 101 4.23 -16.85 -2.05
C TRP A 101 4.30 -17.92 -0.95
N GLN A 102 3.17 -18.38 -0.44
CA GLN A 102 3.09 -19.36 0.64
C GLN A 102 3.88 -20.64 0.33
N GLY A 103 4.66 -21.10 1.31
CA GLY A 103 5.51 -22.27 1.22
C GLY A 103 6.71 -22.14 0.28
N GLN A 104 7.00 -20.94 -0.26
CA GLN A 104 8.12 -20.74 -1.19
C GLN A 104 9.37 -20.26 -0.45
N GLU A 105 10.51 -20.92 -0.68
CA GLU A 105 11.79 -20.49 -0.09
C GLU A 105 12.54 -19.46 -0.94
N ARG A 106 12.06 -19.25 -2.17
CA ARG A 106 12.74 -18.47 -3.19
C ARG A 106 11.79 -17.66 -4.05
N LEU A 107 12.04 -16.35 -4.14
CA LEU A 107 11.38 -15.47 -5.09
C LEU A 107 11.94 -15.65 -6.51
N THR A 108 11.05 -15.92 -7.48
CA THR A 108 11.33 -15.98 -8.92
C THR A 108 10.53 -14.91 -9.67
N ALA A 109 10.83 -14.69 -10.95
CA ALA A 109 10.05 -13.73 -11.76
C ALA A 109 8.57 -14.13 -11.90
N PRO A 110 8.22 -15.41 -12.21
CA PRO A 110 6.83 -15.87 -12.18
C PRO A 110 6.13 -15.63 -10.83
N LEU A 111 6.82 -15.93 -9.72
CA LEU A 111 6.24 -15.81 -8.39
C LEU A 111 5.98 -14.35 -8.01
N LEU A 112 6.92 -13.45 -8.30
CA LEU A 112 6.74 -12.01 -8.09
C LEU A 112 5.59 -11.45 -8.95
N ALA A 113 5.51 -11.83 -10.23
CA ALA A 113 4.43 -11.39 -11.09
C ALA A 113 3.05 -11.87 -10.61
N LEU A 114 2.97 -13.12 -10.14
CA LEU A 114 1.74 -13.67 -9.56
C LEU A 114 1.34 -12.92 -8.29
N GLY A 115 2.32 -12.61 -7.41
CA GLY A 115 2.13 -11.73 -6.26
C GLY A 115 1.57 -10.37 -6.64
N LEU A 116 2.19 -9.69 -7.60
CA LEU A 116 1.77 -8.36 -8.04
C LEU A 116 0.36 -8.36 -8.64
N GLU A 117 0.02 -9.36 -9.44
CA GLU A 117 -1.35 -9.52 -9.97
C GLU A 117 -2.35 -9.71 -8.84
N ARG A 118 -2.02 -10.53 -7.84
CA ARG A 118 -2.90 -10.76 -6.70
C ARG A 118 -3.05 -9.52 -5.81
N ALA A 119 -1.96 -8.81 -5.56
CA ALA A 119 -1.95 -7.54 -4.85
C ALA A 119 -2.79 -6.47 -5.57
N LYS A 120 -2.72 -6.39 -6.91
CA LYS A 120 -3.58 -5.53 -7.72
C LYS A 120 -5.06 -5.86 -7.52
N VAL A 121 -5.45 -7.12 -7.69
CA VAL A 121 -6.85 -7.56 -7.53
C VAL A 121 -7.37 -7.23 -6.13
N ARG A 122 -6.60 -7.57 -5.09
CA ARG A 122 -6.99 -7.27 -3.70
C ARG A 122 -7.11 -5.78 -3.43
N SER A 123 -6.17 -4.98 -3.91
CA SER A 123 -6.16 -3.52 -3.69
C SER A 123 -7.37 -2.85 -4.33
N TRP A 124 -7.70 -3.22 -5.57
CA TRP A 124 -8.90 -2.72 -6.26
C TRP A 124 -10.20 -3.18 -5.60
N SER A 125 -10.27 -4.42 -5.12
CA SER A 125 -11.51 -4.98 -4.52
C SER A 125 -11.73 -4.57 -3.05
N ALA A 126 -10.72 -4.01 -2.39
CA ALA A 126 -10.82 -3.54 -1.01
C ALA A 126 -11.54 -2.20 -0.90
N LEU A 127 -11.45 -1.37 -1.94
CA LEU A 127 -12.09 -0.07 -2.05
C LEU A 127 -13.48 -0.21 -2.69
N SER A 128 -14.44 0.57 -2.21
CA SER A 128 -15.75 0.67 -2.84
C SER A 128 -15.72 1.53 -4.10
N GLU A 129 -15.00 2.66 -4.04
CA GLU A 129 -14.76 3.56 -5.18
C GLU A 129 -13.26 3.69 -5.43
N PRO A 130 -12.66 2.74 -6.15
CA PRO A 130 -11.24 2.80 -6.45
C PRO A 130 -10.95 3.78 -7.61
N VAL A 131 -9.90 4.60 -7.42
CA VAL A 131 -9.63 5.78 -8.25
C VAL A 131 -8.24 5.68 -8.92
N GLU A 132 -8.19 5.88 -10.24
CA GLU A 132 -6.93 6.05 -10.97
C GLU A 132 -6.27 7.40 -10.66
N GLY A 133 -4.95 7.50 -10.85
CA GLY A 133 -4.18 8.68 -10.44
C GLY A 133 -3.73 8.62 -8.98
N THR A 134 -3.92 7.47 -8.33
CA THR A 134 -3.51 7.21 -6.93
C THR A 134 -2.43 6.11 -6.88
N MET A 135 -2.09 5.67 -5.67
CA MET A 135 -1.34 4.43 -5.41
C MET A 135 -1.80 3.22 -6.26
N LEU A 136 -3.09 3.11 -6.56
CA LEU A 136 -3.62 2.03 -7.40
C LEU A 136 -3.05 2.02 -8.82
N SER A 137 -2.73 3.18 -9.38
CA SER A 137 -2.12 3.30 -10.71
C SER A 137 -0.71 2.70 -10.72
N VAL A 138 0.05 2.88 -9.64
CA VAL A 138 1.37 2.24 -9.49
C VAL A 138 1.21 0.73 -9.38
N ILE A 139 0.32 0.25 -8.50
CA ILE A 139 0.07 -1.20 -8.34
C ILE A 139 -0.35 -1.85 -9.67
N ASN A 140 -1.24 -1.21 -10.43
CA ASN A 140 -1.65 -1.69 -11.74
C ASN A 140 -0.49 -1.72 -12.74
N ALA A 141 0.31 -0.65 -12.81
CA ALA A 141 1.48 -0.58 -13.69
C ALA A 141 2.51 -1.68 -13.39
N LEU A 142 2.73 -2.01 -12.10
CA LEU A 142 3.61 -3.11 -11.70
C LEU A 142 3.12 -4.46 -12.23
N ALA A 143 1.84 -4.77 -12.03
CA ALA A 143 1.25 -6.04 -12.46
C ALA A 143 1.28 -6.18 -13.99
N LEU A 144 0.94 -5.11 -14.73
CA LEU A 144 1.00 -5.09 -16.19
C LEU A 144 2.43 -5.25 -16.72
N ALA A 145 3.39 -4.51 -16.15
CA ALA A 145 4.80 -4.63 -16.52
C ALA A 145 5.33 -6.05 -16.24
N ALA A 146 4.91 -6.65 -15.13
CA ALA A 146 5.31 -8.00 -14.77
C ALA A 146 4.77 -9.05 -15.75
N ALA A 147 3.47 -9.00 -16.05
CA ALA A 147 2.83 -9.88 -17.01
C ALA A 147 3.46 -9.74 -18.41
N SER A 148 3.63 -8.50 -18.90
CA SER A 148 4.24 -8.23 -20.20
C SER A 148 5.69 -8.73 -20.28
N THR A 149 6.49 -8.47 -19.24
CA THR A 149 7.88 -8.94 -19.19
C THR A 149 7.94 -10.46 -19.32
N LEU A 150 7.13 -11.19 -18.54
CA LEU A 150 7.11 -12.66 -18.57
C LEU A 150 6.70 -13.26 -19.92
N MET A 151 5.86 -12.56 -20.70
CA MET A 151 5.48 -12.99 -22.05
C MET A 151 6.63 -12.86 -23.05
N HIS A 152 7.55 -11.91 -22.83
CA HIS A 152 8.62 -11.58 -23.77
C HIS A 152 10.01 -12.07 -23.34
N LEU A 153 10.14 -12.68 -22.14
CA LEU A 153 11.39 -13.29 -21.69
C LEU A 153 11.86 -14.39 -22.64
N LYS A 154 13.13 -14.33 -23.02
CA LYS A 154 13.83 -15.32 -23.86
C LYS A 154 14.73 -16.26 -23.06
N VAL A 155 14.84 -16.04 -21.76
CA VAL A 155 15.63 -16.85 -20.82
C VAL A 155 14.70 -17.72 -19.98
N ASP A 156 15.26 -18.70 -19.28
CA ASP A 156 14.53 -19.44 -18.26
C ASP A 156 13.87 -18.48 -17.26
N LYS A 157 12.55 -18.59 -17.09
CA LYS A 157 11.73 -17.71 -16.25
C LYS A 157 12.08 -17.84 -14.78
N ASP A 158 12.59 -18.99 -14.35
CA ASP A 158 13.02 -19.22 -12.97
C ASP A 158 14.48 -18.80 -12.72
N SER A 159 15.17 -18.31 -13.75
CA SER A 159 16.54 -17.82 -13.61
C SER A 159 16.61 -16.48 -12.85
N ARG A 160 17.77 -16.20 -12.25
CA ARG A 160 18.04 -14.87 -11.64
C ARG A 160 18.04 -13.75 -12.69
N ALA A 161 18.39 -14.04 -13.94
CA ALA A 161 18.39 -13.05 -15.02
C ALA A 161 16.96 -12.63 -15.40
N ALA A 162 16.00 -13.56 -15.40
CA ALA A 162 14.59 -13.25 -15.57
C ALA A 162 14.08 -12.33 -14.45
N LEU A 163 14.41 -12.64 -13.19
CA LEU A 163 14.05 -11.79 -12.06
C LEU A 163 14.67 -10.39 -12.18
N ASP A 164 15.95 -10.27 -12.48
CA ASP A 164 16.58 -8.96 -12.64
C ASP A 164 15.95 -8.13 -13.76
N THR A 165 15.61 -8.77 -14.89
CA THR A 165 14.90 -8.10 -16.00
C THR A 165 13.55 -7.57 -15.53
N LEU A 166 12.79 -8.40 -14.81
CA LEU A 166 11.49 -8.02 -14.24
C LEU A 166 11.60 -6.84 -13.27
N LEU A 167 12.57 -6.86 -12.35
CA LEU A 167 12.80 -5.76 -11.41
C LEU A 167 13.06 -4.43 -12.14
N THR A 168 13.84 -4.44 -13.21
CA THR A 168 14.09 -3.24 -14.05
C THR A 168 12.81 -2.72 -14.69
N GLN A 169 12.03 -3.60 -15.31
CA GLN A 169 10.80 -3.20 -15.99
C GLN A 169 9.74 -2.66 -15.02
N MET A 170 9.60 -3.28 -13.84
CA MET A 170 8.64 -2.81 -12.83
C MET A 170 9.02 -1.42 -12.30
N THR A 171 10.29 -1.16 -11.97
CA THR A 171 10.72 0.17 -11.48
C THR A 171 10.46 1.24 -12.53
N GLN A 172 10.73 0.95 -13.81
CA GLN A 172 10.46 1.89 -14.90
C GLN A 172 8.95 2.18 -15.02
N ALA A 173 8.11 1.15 -14.99
CA ALA A 173 6.66 1.29 -15.07
C ALA A 173 6.09 2.06 -13.87
N ALA A 174 6.56 1.79 -12.66
CA ALA A 174 6.15 2.50 -11.45
C ALA A 174 6.47 3.99 -11.50
N ARG A 175 7.69 4.36 -11.96
CA ARG A 175 8.08 5.77 -12.12
C ARG A 175 7.21 6.51 -13.14
N LEU A 176 6.88 5.86 -14.26
CA LEU A 176 5.98 6.42 -15.26
C LEU A 176 4.56 6.58 -14.71
N ALA A 177 4.08 5.61 -13.92
CA ALA A 177 2.77 5.69 -13.27
C ALA A 177 2.70 6.85 -12.28
N VAL A 178 3.72 7.02 -11.43
CA VAL A 178 3.82 8.18 -10.52
C VAL A 178 3.77 9.47 -11.30
N LYS A 179 4.58 9.61 -12.35
CA LYS A 179 4.57 10.82 -13.18
C LYS A 179 3.19 11.10 -13.79
N GLY A 180 2.48 10.07 -14.24
CA GLY A 180 1.15 10.25 -14.82
C GLY A 180 0.10 10.81 -13.85
N THR A 181 0.27 10.57 -12.54
CA THR A 181 -0.70 11.02 -11.51
C THR A 181 -0.92 12.52 -11.51
N GLU A 182 0.12 13.32 -11.81
CA GLU A 182 0.09 14.80 -11.83
C GLU A 182 -0.96 15.39 -12.80
N SER A 183 -1.40 14.58 -13.77
CA SER A 183 -2.37 14.97 -14.81
C SER A 183 -3.71 14.26 -14.71
N THR A 184 -3.90 13.39 -13.71
CA THR A 184 -5.05 12.49 -13.65
C THR A 184 -6.20 13.05 -12.81
N LEU A 185 -5.91 13.49 -11.58
CA LEU A 185 -6.93 13.98 -10.65
C LEU A 185 -6.98 15.51 -10.62
N PRO A 186 -8.17 16.14 -10.58
CA PRO A 186 -8.29 17.60 -10.55
C PRO A 186 -7.53 18.26 -9.40
N SER A 187 -7.49 17.65 -8.21
CA SER A 187 -6.73 18.16 -7.06
C SER A 187 -5.22 18.17 -7.31
N LEU A 188 -4.69 17.08 -7.87
CA LEU A 188 -3.27 16.95 -8.24
C LEU A 188 -2.89 17.96 -9.33
N VAL A 189 -3.72 18.10 -10.37
CA VAL A 189 -3.52 19.08 -11.45
C VAL A 189 -3.51 20.51 -10.91
N LYS A 190 -4.46 20.84 -10.02
CA LYS A 190 -4.57 22.17 -9.40
C LYS A 190 -3.36 22.48 -8.51
N ALA A 191 -2.91 21.52 -7.71
CA ALA A 191 -1.73 21.65 -6.86
C ALA A 191 -0.42 21.62 -7.63
N GLY A 192 -0.41 21.06 -8.84
CA GLY A 192 0.80 20.85 -9.62
C GLY A 192 1.74 19.83 -8.99
N VAL A 193 1.19 18.76 -8.40
CA VAL A 193 1.95 17.73 -7.69
C VAL A 193 1.58 16.32 -8.16
N VAL A 194 2.50 15.37 -7.99
CA VAL A 194 2.20 13.94 -8.09
C VAL A 194 1.42 13.45 -6.85
N ASP A 195 0.77 12.29 -6.95
CA ASP A 195 0.06 11.67 -5.83
C ASP A 195 1.01 11.16 -4.73
N ALA A 196 0.73 11.54 -3.49
CA ALA A 196 1.51 11.13 -2.32
C ALA A 196 1.54 9.59 -2.15
N GLY A 197 0.39 8.93 -2.29
CA GLY A 197 0.28 7.48 -2.17
C GLY A 197 1.07 6.73 -3.25
N ALA A 198 1.06 7.23 -4.48
CA ALA A 198 1.81 6.71 -5.61
C ALA A 198 3.31 6.81 -5.39
N VAL A 199 3.81 7.97 -4.95
CA VAL A 199 5.23 8.13 -4.60
C VAL A 199 5.62 7.21 -3.45
N GLY A 200 4.80 7.11 -2.41
CA GLY A 200 5.03 6.21 -1.28
C GLY A 200 5.13 4.74 -1.70
N MET A 201 4.27 4.28 -2.61
CA MET A 201 4.35 2.93 -3.18
C MET A 201 5.59 2.73 -4.05
N LEU A 202 5.99 3.75 -4.82
CA LEU A 202 7.24 3.70 -5.57
C LEU A 202 8.46 3.53 -4.65
N VAL A 203 8.51 4.21 -3.49
CA VAL A 203 9.56 4.02 -2.48
C VAL A 203 9.62 2.55 -2.04
N ILE A 204 8.47 1.95 -1.73
CA ILE A 204 8.39 0.55 -1.28
C ILE A 204 8.88 -0.42 -2.36
N VAL A 205 8.52 -0.18 -3.62
CA VAL A 205 8.94 -1.02 -4.76
C VAL A 205 10.43 -0.88 -5.04
N ASP A 206 10.95 0.34 -5.04
CA ASP A 206 12.37 0.58 -5.27
C ASP A 206 13.21 -0.06 -4.15
N GLU A 207 12.73 -0.05 -2.91
CA GLU A 207 13.37 -0.76 -1.81
C GLU A 207 13.31 -2.29 -1.93
N LEU A 208 12.23 -2.87 -2.49
CA LEU A 208 12.17 -4.30 -2.81
C LEU A 208 13.24 -4.67 -3.83
N CYS A 209 13.33 -3.88 -4.90
CA CYS A 209 14.32 -4.08 -5.96
C CYS A 209 15.75 -3.97 -5.41
N ALA A 210 16.01 -2.96 -4.59
CA ALA A 210 17.31 -2.73 -3.97
C ALA A 210 17.69 -3.86 -3.00
N ALA A 211 16.75 -4.36 -2.19
CA ALA A 211 16.97 -5.48 -1.28
C ALA A 211 17.34 -6.77 -2.03
N ILE A 212 16.61 -7.11 -3.10
CA ILE A 212 16.89 -8.30 -3.91
C ILE A 212 18.25 -8.17 -4.62
N ARG A 213 18.58 -6.97 -5.12
CA ARG A 213 19.85 -6.71 -5.81
C ARG A 213 21.05 -6.53 -4.88
N ASN A 214 20.82 -6.42 -3.57
CA ASN A 214 21.83 -5.98 -2.58
C ASN A 214 22.50 -4.65 -2.99
N GLN A 215 21.67 -3.69 -3.40
CA GLN A 215 22.08 -2.36 -3.84
C GLN A 215 21.47 -1.28 -2.96
N ARG A 216 21.91 -0.04 -3.15
CA ARG A 216 21.26 1.14 -2.58
C ARG A 216 20.24 1.68 -3.58
N THR A 217 19.11 2.12 -3.06
CA THR A 217 18.14 2.89 -3.83
C THR A 217 18.73 4.24 -4.21
N ASP A 218 18.51 4.64 -5.46
CA ASP A 218 18.83 5.98 -5.96
C ASP A 218 17.56 6.82 -5.92
N PHE A 219 17.47 7.69 -4.92
CA PHE A 219 16.35 8.59 -4.71
C PHE A 219 16.51 9.94 -5.44
N ASP A 220 17.67 10.22 -6.04
CA ASP A 220 17.90 11.50 -6.74
C ASP A 220 16.96 11.65 -7.94
N ALA A 221 16.51 10.52 -8.52
CA ALA A 221 15.52 10.49 -9.58
C ALA A 221 14.16 11.10 -9.17
N TYR A 222 13.85 11.17 -7.87
CA TYR A 222 12.57 11.64 -7.36
C TYR A 222 12.48 13.17 -7.39
N GLU A 223 13.61 13.87 -7.45
CA GLU A 223 13.65 15.33 -7.62
C GLU A 223 13.02 15.80 -8.94
N SER A 224 12.78 14.89 -9.88
CA SER A 224 12.11 15.20 -11.14
C SER A 224 10.58 15.13 -11.08
N PHE A 225 10.00 14.66 -9.98
CA PHE A 225 8.55 14.64 -9.79
C PHE A 225 8.04 16.01 -9.34
N HIS A 226 6.99 16.51 -9.97
CA HIS A 226 6.43 17.81 -9.64
C HIS A 226 5.96 17.87 -8.18
N GLY A 227 6.33 18.94 -7.48
CA GLY A 227 5.96 19.19 -6.09
C GLY A 227 6.69 18.34 -5.06
N TYR A 228 7.60 17.45 -5.49
CA TYR A 228 8.26 16.53 -4.58
C TYR A 228 9.74 16.86 -4.33
N SER A 229 10.32 17.89 -4.95
CA SER A 229 11.71 18.29 -4.67
C SER A 229 11.87 18.71 -3.20
N VAL A 230 13.09 18.58 -2.65
CA VAL A 230 13.40 19.00 -1.27
C VAL A 230 13.08 20.47 -1.00
N GLN A 231 13.07 21.31 -2.04
CA GLN A 231 12.79 22.75 -1.93
C GLN A 231 11.32 23.11 -2.19
N ASP A 232 10.48 22.15 -2.59
CA ASP A 232 9.09 22.43 -2.92
C ASP A 232 8.27 22.75 -1.66
N PRO A 233 7.30 23.68 -1.75
CA PRO A 233 6.48 24.07 -0.61
C PRO A 233 5.51 22.97 -0.19
N HIS A 234 5.06 23.04 1.07
CA HIS A 234 3.97 22.20 1.57
C HIS A 234 2.63 22.71 1.01
N VAL A 235 2.09 22.03 0.00
CA VAL A 235 0.90 22.49 -0.73
C VAL A 235 -0.44 22.07 -0.10
N HIS A 236 -0.43 21.12 0.84
CA HIS A 236 -1.66 20.67 1.50
C HIS A 236 -2.34 21.76 2.34
N PHE A 237 -1.58 22.75 2.84
CA PHE A 237 -2.14 23.88 3.59
C PHE A 237 -3.00 24.84 2.75
N ASP A 238 -2.92 24.77 1.43
CA ASP A 238 -3.67 25.65 0.52
C ASP A 238 -5.07 25.11 0.14
N PHE A 239 -5.47 23.97 0.71
CA PHE A 239 -6.76 23.32 0.46
C PHE A 239 -7.77 23.63 1.58
N GLU A 240 -9.07 23.63 1.23
CA GLU A 240 -10.15 23.85 2.20
C GLU A 240 -10.23 22.67 3.19
N GLU A 241 -10.45 22.98 4.46
CA GLU A 241 -10.67 21.96 5.50
C GLU A 241 -11.94 21.16 5.19
N ILE A 242 -11.83 19.84 5.25
CA ILE A 242 -12.97 18.94 5.11
C ILE A 242 -13.49 18.61 6.51
N GLU A 243 -14.74 18.99 6.79
CA GLU A 243 -15.43 18.57 8.01
C GLU A 243 -15.77 17.08 7.95
N GLY A 244 -15.51 16.35 9.04
CA GLY A 244 -15.83 14.93 9.16
C GLY A 244 -14.75 14.17 9.91
N VAL A 245 -15.00 12.87 10.08
CA VAL A 245 -14.14 11.95 10.82
C VAL A 245 -13.86 10.70 10.02
N GLU A 246 -12.65 10.17 10.24
CA GLU A 246 -12.27 8.82 9.89
C GLU A 246 -12.76 7.88 11.00
N VAL A 247 -13.51 6.84 10.62
CA VAL A 247 -13.83 5.72 11.50
C VAL A 247 -13.10 4.49 11.01
N MET A 248 -12.21 3.95 11.86
CA MET A 248 -11.55 2.67 11.63
C MET A 248 -11.91 1.68 12.71
N CYS A 249 -12.13 0.42 12.33
CA CYS A 249 -12.33 -0.65 13.30
C CYS A 249 -11.99 -2.02 12.73
N THR A 250 -12.11 -3.04 13.58
CA THR A 250 -12.08 -4.43 13.15
C THR A 250 -13.34 -5.14 13.61
N VAL A 251 -13.97 -5.93 12.74
CA VAL A 251 -15.22 -6.63 13.05
C VAL A 251 -15.21 -8.04 12.44
N ALA A 252 -15.77 -9.02 13.16
CA ALA A 252 -15.92 -10.38 12.64
C ALA A 252 -17.23 -10.47 11.85
N LEU A 253 -17.14 -10.86 10.57
CA LEU A 253 -18.28 -10.95 9.66
C LEU A 253 -18.12 -12.15 8.72
N ASP A 254 -19.24 -12.72 8.32
CA ASP A 254 -19.29 -13.60 7.16
C ASP A 254 -19.28 -12.78 5.84
N ALA A 255 -19.26 -13.47 4.70
CA ALA A 255 -19.20 -12.82 3.40
C ALA A 255 -20.43 -11.95 3.10
N LEU A 256 -21.62 -12.37 3.52
CA LEU A 256 -22.86 -11.63 3.30
C LEU A 256 -22.92 -10.38 4.18
N GLY A 257 -22.56 -10.50 5.45
CA GLY A 257 -22.46 -9.40 6.41
C GLY A 257 -21.44 -8.36 5.97
N ALA A 258 -20.28 -8.79 5.47
CA ALA A 258 -19.27 -7.90 4.91
C ALA A 258 -19.78 -7.14 3.66
N ALA A 259 -20.44 -7.84 2.73
CA ALA A 259 -21.02 -7.20 1.55
C ALA A 259 -22.15 -6.21 1.90
N THR A 260 -23.00 -6.58 2.87
CA THR A 260 -24.08 -5.72 3.36
C THR A 260 -23.54 -4.48 4.05
N LEU A 261 -22.56 -4.65 4.95
CA LEU A 261 -21.91 -3.54 5.65
C LEU A 261 -21.26 -2.59 4.65
N ARG A 262 -20.54 -3.11 3.64
CA ARG A 262 -19.91 -2.29 2.60
C ARG A 262 -20.93 -1.40 1.91
N GLY A 263 -22.01 -1.96 1.37
CA GLY A 263 -23.04 -1.16 0.70
C GLY A 263 -23.74 -0.15 1.60
N GLN A 264 -23.84 -0.42 2.92
CA GLN A 264 -24.37 0.53 3.88
C GLN A 264 -23.41 1.69 4.17
N LEU A 265 -22.11 1.40 4.27
CA LEU A 265 -21.08 2.42 4.47
C LEU A 265 -20.90 3.28 3.22
N ASP A 266 -20.95 2.68 2.03
CA ASP A 266 -20.87 3.39 0.73
C ASP A 266 -22.02 4.40 0.55
N ALA A 267 -23.19 4.09 1.12
CA ALA A 267 -24.33 5.00 1.09
C ALA A 267 -24.25 6.10 2.17
N LEU A 268 -23.38 5.93 3.18
CA LEU A 268 -23.26 6.83 4.32
C LEU A 268 -22.11 7.83 4.15
N GLY A 269 -21.01 7.41 3.55
CA GLY A 269 -19.82 8.25 3.41
C GLY A 269 -18.85 7.71 2.37
N ASP A 270 -17.65 8.29 2.37
CA ASP A 270 -16.69 8.12 1.28
C ASP A 270 -15.45 7.35 1.73
N SER A 271 -14.56 7.07 0.78
CA SER A 271 -13.26 6.40 1.02
C SER A 271 -13.39 5.08 1.80
N VAL A 272 -14.45 4.31 1.53
CA VAL A 272 -14.68 3.04 2.20
C VAL A 272 -13.63 2.02 1.77
N ILE A 273 -12.89 1.50 2.76
CA ILE A 273 -12.01 0.34 2.59
C ILE A 273 -12.47 -0.78 3.52
N MET A 274 -12.70 -1.96 2.95
CA MET A 274 -12.95 -3.18 3.71
C MET A 274 -12.09 -4.32 3.19
N SER A 275 -11.31 -4.95 4.07
CA SER A 275 -10.44 -6.07 3.68
C SER A 275 -10.43 -7.18 4.74
N PRO A 276 -10.46 -8.46 4.34
CA PRO A 276 -10.30 -9.57 5.28
C PRO A 276 -8.85 -9.64 5.75
N VAL A 277 -8.68 -9.74 7.07
CA VAL A 277 -7.40 -9.84 7.78
C VAL A 277 -6.98 -11.30 7.92
N ASN A 278 -7.82 -12.10 8.55
CA ASN A 278 -7.61 -13.54 8.73
C ASN A 278 -8.94 -14.26 8.97
N GLN A 279 -8.97 -15.55 8.65
CA GLN A 279 -10.10 -16.41 8.95
C GLN A 279 -10.18 -16.69 10.45
N LEU A 280 -11.40 -16.72 11.00
CA LEU A 280 -11.67 -17.07 12.40
C LEU A 280 -12.32 -18.45 12.50
N GLU A 281 -13.40 -18.64 11.74
CA GLU A 281 -14.19 -19.88 11.68
C GLU A 281 -14.53 -20.21 10.23
N GLU A 282 -15.27 -21.29 9.99
CA GLU A 282 -15.85 -21.58 8.67
C GLU A 282 -16.73 -20.40 8.24
N ASP A 283 -16.45 -19.84 7.06
CA ASP A 283 -17.11 -18.67 6.47
C ASP A 283 -17.06 -17.34 7.25
N THR A 284 -16.37 -17.27 8.40
CA THR A 284 -16.24 -16.04 9.19
C THR A 284 -14.81 -15.51 9.19
N TYR A 285 -14.67 -14.23 8.84
CA TYR A 285 -13.39 -13.55 8.76
C TYR A 285 -13.37 -12.33 9.67
N ARG A 286 -12.18 -12.00 10.14
CA ARG A 286 -11.91 -10.69 10.73
C ARG A 286 -11.74 -9.69 9.59
N TRP A 287 -12.53 -8.62 9.58
CA TRP A 287 -12.48 -7.55 8.58
C TRP A 287 -11.91 -6.27 9.18
N ARG A 288 -10.96 -5.64 8.49
CA ARG A 288 -10.58 -4.25 8.73
C ARG A 288 -11.55 -3.37 7.96
N VAL A 289 -12.08 -2.35 8.63
CA VAL A 289 -13.03 -1.38 8.07
C VAL A 289 -12.47 0.03 8.26
N HIS A 290 -12.58 0.83 7.22
CA HIS A 290 -12.26 2.25 7.15
C HIS A 290 -13.42 2.94 6.43
N VAL A 291 -13.88 4.08 6.95
CA VAL A 291 -14.82 4.97 6.25
C VAL A 291 -14.63 6.41 6.71
N HIS A 292 -14.80 7.37 5.80
CA HIS A 292 -14.91 8.79 6.12
C HIS A 292 -16.40 9.15 6.22
N VAL A 293 -16.82 9.75 7.33
CA VAL A 293 -18.22 10.13 7.57
C VAL A 293 -18.30 11.47 8.29
N GLU A 294 -19.43 12.16 8.15
CA GLU A 294 -19.72 13.36 8.95
C GLU A 294 -19.98 13.01 10.43
N ASP A 295 -20.75 11.94 10.70
CA ASP A 295 -21.10 11.48 12.05
C ASP A 295 -20.53 10.08 12.34
N PRO A 296 -19.59 9.93 13.29
CA PRO A 296 -19.02 8.63 13.64
C PRO A 296 -20.05 7.66 14.21
N GLU A 297 -21.06 8.14 14.94
CA GLU A 297 -22.03 7.24 15.57
C GLU A 297 -22.97 6.61 14.53
N ALA A 298 -23.25 7.30 13.42
CA ALA A 298 -23.99 6.71 12.31
C ALA A 298 -23.24 5.50 11.71
N ALA A 299 -21.93 5.64 11.47
CA ALA A 299 -21.10 4.54 10.96
C ALA A 299 -20.99 3.40 11.98
N LEU A 300 -20.71 3.72 13.24
CA LEU A 300 -20.59 2.73 14.30
C LEU A 300 -21.91 1.99 14.56
N ALA A 301 -23.06 2.65 14.42
CA ALA A 301 -24.37 2.00 14.52
C ALA A 301 -24.60 0.97 13.40
N LEU A 302 -24.18 1.26 12.16
CA LEU A 302 -24.24 0.29 11.06
C LEU A 302 -23.30 -0.90 11.32
N ILE A 303 -22.08 -0.65 11.76
CA ILE A 303 -21.10 -1.69 12.08
C ILE A 303 -21.61 -2.60 13.20
N ARG A 304 -22.13 -2.01 14.30
CA ARG A 304 -22.69 -2.74 15.45
C ARG A 304 -23.92 -3.59 15.12
N LYS A 305 -24.67 -3.25 14.06
CA LYS A 305 -25.78 -4.07 13.56
C LYS A 305 -25.31 -5.38 12.91
N GLN A 306 -24.11 -5.37 12.32
CA GLN A 306 -23.56 -6.51 11.58
C GLN A 306 -22.66 -7.39 12.46
N GLY A 307 -21.92 -6.80 13.39
CA GLY A 307 -21.05 -7.53 14.31
C GLY A 307 -20.54 -6.66 15.45
N ASN A 308 -19.69 -7.20 16.32
CA ASN A 308 -19.11 -6.44 17.42
C ASN A 308 -17.76 -5.82 17.02
N PRO A 309 -17.66 -4.48 16.81
CA PRO A 309 -16.41 -3.84 16.47
C PRO A 309 -15.44 -3.82 17.65
N VAL A 310 -14.16 -4.01 17.34
CA VAL A 310 -13.03 -3.86 18.26
C VAL A 310 -11.98 -2.93 17.63
N ASN A 311 -11.05 -2.43 18.45
CA ASN A 311 -9.99 -1.51 18.02
C ASN A 311 -10.56 -0.31 17.24
N ILE A 312 -11.64 0.27 17.77
CA ILE A 312 -12.29 1.45 17.19
C ILE A 312 -11.35 2.64 17.36
N SER A 313 -11.09 3.33 16.26
CA SER A 313 -10.44 4.63 16.21
C SER A 313 -11.39 5.60 15.51
N VAL A 314 -11.53 6.79 16.07
CA VAL A 314 -12.21 7.92 15.43
C VAL A 314 -11.22 9.08 15.44
N THR A 315 -10.93 9.61 14.25
CA THR A 315 -9.93 10.68 14.05
C THR A 315 -10.56 11.76 13.19
N ASP A 316 -10.33 13.03 13.48
CA ASP A 316 -10.81 14.13 12.63
C ASP A 316 -10.05 14.13 11.29
N LEU A 317 -10.75 14.37 10.18
CA LEU A 317 -10.16 14.33 8.84
C LEU A 317 -9.28 15.55 8.54
N CYS A 318 -9.59 16.72 9.11
CA CYS A 318 -8.75 17.91 8.99
C CYS A 318 -8.92 18.76 10.25
N ILE A 319 -7.81 19.05 10.94
CA ILE A 319 -7.68 20.23 11.78
C ILE A 319 -6.28 20.79 11.49
N HIS A 320 -6.18 21.90 10.77
CA HIS A 320 -4.91 22.61 10.75
C HIS A 320 -4.82 23.38 12.07
N ASP A 321 -4.00 22.89 13.02
CA ASP A 321 -3.60 23.71 14.17
C ASP A 321 -2.88 24.95 13.62
N GLY A 322 -3.60 26.08 13.59
CA GLY A 322 -3.12 27.39 13.13
C GLY A 322 -2.09 28.03 14.05
#